data_AF-A0A3B0ZPY9-F1
#
_entry.id   AF-A0A3B0ZPY9-F1
#
_cell.length_a   1.000
_cell.length_b   1.000
_cell.length_c   1.000
_cell.angle_alpha   90.00
_cell.angle_beta   90.00
_cell.angle_gamma   90.00
#
_symmetry.space_group_name_H-M   'P 1'
#
loop_
_entity.id
_entity.type
_entity.pdbx_description
1 polymer ?
#
loop_
_entity_poly.entity_id
_entity_poly.type
_entity_poly.pdbx_seq_one_letter_code
_entity_poly.pdbx_strand_id
1 'polypeptide(L)'
;MSALEQYGLLLGLTVGTIGFALSLYALASAIGKTRKEPGKDVPATGGQLSRDPVWVRYHARYYGYALLFLSFDMEMAYMYPWAVVYKQVGLVALLDMGVFLAILFLGLLYGWSQGALRRQ
;
A
#
# COMPACT_ATOMS: atom_id res chain seq x y z
N MET A 1 -20.80 16.63 17.10
CA MET A 1 -20.60 15.17 17.03
C MET A 1 -19.45 14.83 17.96
N SER A 2 -19.68 13.92 18.90
CA SER A 2 -18.60 13.46 19.79
C SER A 2 -17.59 12.62 19.01
N ALA A 3 -16.36 12.51 19.51
CA ALA A 3 -15.35 11.64 18.88
C ALA A 3 -15.83 10.18 18.81
N LEU A 4 -16.55 9.73 19.82
CA LEU A 4 -17.15 8.39 19.86
C LEU A 4 -18.19 8.17 18.75
N GLU A 5 -19.02 9.17 18.46
CA GLU A 5 -19.97 9.12 17.34
C GLU A 5 -19.24 9.03 15.99
N GLN A 6 -18.16 9.78 15.81
CA GLN A 6 -17.36 9.74 14.58
C GLN A 6 -16.70 8.38 14.37
N TYR A 7 -16.06 7.83 15.41
CA TYR A 7 -15.49 6.48 15.34
C TYR A 7 -16.56 5.41 15.14
N GLY A 8 -17.72 5.56 15.76
CA GLY A 8 -18.87 4.68 15.56
C GLY A 8 -19.36 4.67 14.10
N LEU A 9 -19.44 5.84 13.46
CA LEU A 9 -19.81 5.96 12.05
C LEU A 9 -18.76 5.33 11.12
N LEU A 10 -17.47 5.57 11.37
CA LEU A 10 -16.39 4.97 10.59
C LEU A 10 -16.39 3.44 10.71
N LEU A 11 -16.55 2.91 11.92
CA LEU A 11 -16.65 1.49 12.15
C LEU A 11 -17.89 0.91 11.44
N GLY A 12 -19.04 1.57 11.58
CA GLY A 12 -20.27 1.17 10.89
C GLY A 12 -20.11 1.11 9.37
N LEU A 13 -19.44 2.08 8.76
CA LEU A 13 -19.15 2.09 7.31
C LEU A 13 -18.22 0.95 6.89
N THR A 14 -17.16 0.68 7.66
CA THR A 14 -16.24 -0.43 7.35
C THR A 14 -16.93 -1.78 7.44
N VAL A 15 -17.71 -2.01 8.51
CA VAL A 15 -18.50 -3.24 8.69
C VAL A 15 -19.58 -3.36 7.61
N GLY A 16 -20.26 -2.28 7.28
CA GLY A 16 -21.26 -2.25 6.20
C GLY A 16 -20.67 -2.60 4.85
N THR A 17 -19.48 -2.07 4.53
CA THR A 17 -18.79 -2.33 3.26
C THR A 17 -18.31 -3.78 3.16
N ILE A 18 -17.72 -4.31 4.23
CA ILE A 18 -17.31 -5.73 4.29
C ILE A 18 -18.54 -6.63 4.20
N GLY A 19 -19.60 -6.34 4.95
CA GLY A 19 -20.85 -7.09 4.92
C GLY A 19 -21.50 -7.08 3.54
N PHE A 20 -21.46 -5.95 2.83
CA PHE A 20 -21.94 -5.84 1.46
C PHE A 20 -21.10 -6.67 0.47
N ALA A 21 -19.76 -6.62 0.56
CA ALA A 21 -18.90 -7.45 -0.27
C ALA A 21 -19.16 -8.95 -0.04
N LEU A 22 -19.34 -9.36 1.22
CA LEU A 22 -19.67 -10.74 1.59
C LEU A 22 -21.07 -11.15 1.12
N SER A 23 -22.06 -10.25 1.19
CA SER A 23 -23.42 -10.56 0.73
C SER A 23 -23.48 -10.72 -0.79
N LEU A 24 -22.75 -9.90 -1.55
CA LEU A 24 -22.59 -10.07 -2.99
C LEU A 24 -21.90 -11.39 -3.33
N TYR A 25 -20.84 -11.75 -2.61
CA TYR A 25 -20.16 -13.03 -2.78
C TYR A 25 -21.09 -14.22 -2.47
N ALA A 26 -21.84 -14.15 -1.36
CA ALA A 26 -22.80 -15.19 -0.97
C ALA A 26 -23.90 -15.34 -2.03
N LEU A 27 -24.47 -14.23 -2.51
CA LEU A 27 -25.48 -14.23 -3.56
C LEU A 27 -24.94 -14.81 -4.87
N ALA A 28 -23.74 -14.40 -5.28
CA ALA A 28 -23.09 -14.93 -6.48
C ALA A 28 -22.85 -16.45 -6.37
N SER A 29 -22.41 -16.92 -5.20
CA SER A 29 -22.19 -18.34 -4.94
C SER A 29 -23.49 -19.16 -4.85
N ALA A 30 -24.60 -18.54 -4.43
CA ALA A 30 -25.91 -19.19 -4.33
C ALA A 30 -26.60 -19.32 -5.70
N ILE A 31 -26.44 -18.33 -6.58
CA ILE A 31 -27.02 -18.32 -7.93
C ILE A 31 -26.16 -19.13 -8.90
N GLY A 32 -24.83 -18.99 -8.82
CA GLY A 32 -23.88 -19.62 -9.72
C GLY A 32 -23.55 -21.06 -9.33
N LYS A 33 -23.87 -22.04 -10.19
CA LYS A 33 -23.36 -23.41 -10.04
C LYS A 33 -21.95 -23.52 -10.60
N THR A 34 -20.98 -23.73 -9.73
CA THR A 34 -19.61 -24.05 -10.14
C THR A 34 -19.56 -25.44 -10.79
N ARG A 35 -19.55 -25.50 -12.13
CA ARG A 35 -19.31 -26.76 -12.86
C ARG A 35 -17.83 -27.15 -12.71
N LYS A 36 -17.56 -28.36 -12.22
CA LYS A 36 -16.21 -28.92 -12.18
C LYS A 36 -15.86 -29.40 -13.59
N GLU A 37 -14.88 -28.77 -14.21
CA GLU A 37 -14.40 -29.11 -15.54
C GLU A 37 -12.88 -29.34 -15.49
N PRO A 38 -12.35 -30.38 -16.16
CA PRO A 38 -10.92 -30.57 -16.28
C PRO A 38 -10.28 -29.32 -16.91
N GLY A 39 -9.30 -28.72 -16.22
CA GLY A 39 -8.59 -27.54 -16.70
C GLY A 39 -9.10 -26.18 -16.22
N LYS A 40 -10.21 -26.11 -15.46
CA LYS A 40 -10.65 -24.85 -14.84
C LYS A 40 -9.79 -24.44 -13.64
N ASP A 41 -9.11 -25.41 -13.03
CA ASP A 41 -8.28 -25.24 -11.83
C ASP A 41 -6.77 -25.18 -12.17
N VAL A 42 -6.41 -24.96 -13.43
CA VAL A 42 -5.01 -24.76 -13.85
C VAL A 42 -4.82 -23.38 -14.45
N PRO A 43 -3.63 -22.75 -14.30
CA PRO A 43 -3.34 -21.46 -14.90
C PRO A 43 -3.51 -21.49 -16.43
N ALA A 44 -4.02 -20.40 -17.00
CA ALA A 44 -4.18 -20.28 -18.44
C ALA A 44 -2.82 -20.08 -19.13
N THR A 45 -2.29 -21.12 -19.77
CA THR A 45 -1.02 -21.08 -20.52
C THR A 45 -1.24 -21.47 -21.97
N GLY A 46 -1.28 -20.50 -22.90
CA GLY A 46 -1.10 -20.72 -24.35
C GLY A 46 -1.94 -21.82 -25.04
N GLY A 47 -3.02 -22.31 -24.43
CA GLY A 47 -3.82 -23.44 -24.93
C GLY A 47 -3.43 -24.84 -24.40
N GLN A 48 -2.44 -24.97 -23.52
CA GLN A 48 -2.10 -26.22 -22.84
C GLN A 48 -2.36 -26.14 -21.33
N LEU A 49 -2.75 -27.26 -20.75
CA LEU A 49 -2.93 -27.39 -19.31
C LEU A 49 -1.55 -27.62 -18.66
N SER A 50 -0.82 -26.54 -18.33
CA SER A 50 0.41 -26.67 -17.55
C SER A 50 0.08 -26.75 -16.06
N ARG A 51 0.54 -27.83 -15.43
CA ARG A 51 0.42 -28.08 -13.98
C ARG A 51 1.77 -28.01 -13.29
N ASP A 52 2.78 -27.52 -13.99
CA ASP A 52 4.16 -27.53 -13.52
C ASP A 52 4.34 -26.53 -12.39
N PRO A 53 5.07 -26.89 -11.33
CA PRO A 53 5.33 -25.98 -10.24
C PRO A 53 6.23 -24.84 -10.74
N VAL A 54 5.66 -23.64 -10.79
CA VAL A 54 6.32 -22.41 -11.25
C VAL A 54 7.24 -21.89 -10.15
N TRP A 55 8.37 -22.56 -9.93
CA TRP A 55 9.46 -22.04 -9.09
C TRP A 55 10.26 -21.01 -9.87
N VAL A 56 9.67 -19.83 -10.08
CA VAL A 56 10.37 -18.72 -10.72
C VAL A 56 11.24 -18.04 -9.67
N ARG A 57 12.51 -17.79 -10.03
CA ARG A 57 13.40 -16.94 -9.24
C ARG A 57 12.79 -15.54 -9.18
N TYR A 58 12.18 -15.20 -8.04
CA TYR A 58 11.63 -13.87 -7.84
C TYR A 58 12.80 -12.89 -7.76
N HIS A 59 12.85 -11.96 -8.70
CA HIS A 59 13.91 -10.95 -8.69
C HIS A 59 13.51 -9.87 -7.69
N ALA A 60 14.41 -9.47 -6.80
CA ALA A 60 14.17 -8.43 -5.78
C ALA A 60 14.09 -7.00 -6.36
N ARG A 61 13.71 -6.84 -7.63
CA ARG A 61 13.68 -5.55 -8.36
C ARG A 61 12.81 -4.50 -7.65
N TYR A 62 11.76 -4.93 -6.95
CA TYR A 62 10.80 -4.04 -6.29
C TYR A 62 11.17 -3.71 -4.83
N TYR A 63 12.13 -4.40 -4.25
CA TYR A 63 12.48 -4.22 -2.83
C TYR A 63 13.04 -2.82 -2.55
N GLY A 64 13.88 -2.30 -3.45
CA GLY A 64 14.41 -0.93 -3.34
C GLY A 64 13.29 0.12 -3.32
N TYR A 65 12.29 -0.03 -4.20
CA TYR A 65 11.12 0.86 -4.22
C TYR A 65 10.28 0.75 -2.94
N ALA A 66 10.11 -0.45 -2.39
CA ALA A 66 9.36 -0.65 -1.15
C ALA A 66 10.07 -0.02 0.07
N LEU A 67 11.39 -0.18 0.19
CA LEU A 67 12.18 0.47 1.23
C LEU A 67 12.17 1.99 1.11
N LEU A 68 12.27 2.49 -0.12
CA LEU A 68 12.20 3.93 -0.40
C LEU A 68 10.83 4.49 -0.01
N PHE A 69 9.75 3.81 -0.40
CA PHE A 69 8.38 4.17 -0.02
C PHE A 69 8.20 4.18 1.50
N LEU A 70 8.68 3.15 2.20
CA LEU A 70 8.61 3.07 3.66
C LEU A 70 9.38 4.20 4.34
N SER A 71 10.55 4.58 3.81
CA SER A 71 11.30 5.74 4.30
C SER A 71 10.45 7.00 4.17
N PHE A 72 9.92 7.30 2.98
CA PHE A 72 9.08 8.49 2.75
C PHE A 72 7.79 8.49 3.57
N ASP A 73 7.17 7.34 3.79
CA ASP A 73 5.97 7.23 4.61
C ASP A 73 6.25 7.60 6.08
N MET A 74 7.41 7.16 6.60
CA MET A 74 7.89 7.57 7.92
C MET A 74 8.17 9.07 7.99
N GLU A 75 8.66 9.70 6.93
CA GLU A 75 8.87 11.15 6.87
C GLU A 75 7.55 11.92 6.98
N MET A 76 6.52 11.46 6.27
CA MET A 76 5.18 12.06 6.33
C MET A 76 4.57 11.96 7.72
N ALA A 77 4.81 10.87 8.45
CA ALA A 77 4.40 10.73 9.85
C ALA A 77 4.97 11.85 10.75
N TYR A 78 6.19 12.34 10.47
CA TYR A 78 6.80 13.47 11.18
C TYR A 78 6.29 14.83 10.69
N MET A 79 5.88 14.94 9.42
CA MET A 79 5.35 16.20 8.88
C MET A 79 3.99 16.59 9.47
N TYR A 80 3.13 15.62 9.80
CA TYR A 80 1.81 15.91 10.40
C TYR A 80 1.87 16.69 11.72
N PRO A 81 2.58 16.25 12.78
CA PRO A 81 2.64 17.00 14.03
C PRO A 81 3.34 18.35 13.85
N TRP A 82 4.37 18.43 13.01
CA TRP A 82 5.02 19.69 12.69
C TRP A 82 4.06 20.70 12.04
N ALA A 83 3.25 20.27 11.07
CA ALA A 83 2.31 21.14 10.38
C ALA A 83 1.25 21.73 11.33
N VAL A 84 0.86 20.97 12.35
CA VAL A 84 -0.06 21.43 13.41
C VAL A 84 0.60 22.51 14.28
N VAL A 85 1.86 22.32 14.67
CA VAL A 85 2.59 23.21 15.59
C VAL A 85 3.21 24.43 14.91
N TYR A 86 3.37 24.40 13.58
CA TYR A 86 3.96 25.49 12.79
C TYR A 86 3.34 26.87 13.09
N LYS A 87 2.02 26.94 13.28
CA LYS A 87 1.32 28.20 13.59
C LYS A 87 1.75 28.83 14.92
N GLN A 88 2.27 28.04 15.86
CA GLN A 88 2.68 28.50 17.19
C GLN A 88 4.16 28.88 17.23
N VAL A 89 5.01 28.13 16.53
CA VAL A 89 6.48 28.28 16.58
C VAL A 89 7.02 29.17 15.43
N GLY A 90 6.31 29.24 14.31
CA GLY A 90 6.66 30.09 13.18
C GLY A 90 7.96 29.66 12.48
N LEU A 91 8.87 30.62 12.27
CA LEU A 91 10.02 30.48 11.38
C LEU A 91 11.06 29.46 11.88
N VAL A 92 11.19 29.28 13.21
CA VAL A 92 12.09 28.27 13.78
C VAL A 92 11.66 26.86 13.38
N ALA A 93 10.37 26.55 13.50
CA ALA A 93 9.83 25.27 13.06
C ALA A 93 10.03 25.04 11.56
N LEU A 94 9.96 26.10 10.74
CA LEU A 94 10.25 25.98 9.30
C LEU A 94 11.68 25.54 9.04
N LEU A 95 12.65 26.11 9.75
CA LEU A 95 14.07 25.78 9.61
C LEU A 95 14.35 24.35 10.07
N ASP A 96 13.82 23.95 11.22
CA ASP A 96 14.00 22.59 11.75
C ASP A 96 13.46 21.53 10.77
N MET A 97 12.27 21.75 10.22
CA MET A 97 11.70 20.86 9.21
C MET A 97 12.44 20.92 7.87
N GLY A 98 12.94 22.10 7.50
CA GLY A 98 13.78 22.26 6.30
C GLY A 98 15.08 21.45 6.39
N VAL A 99 15.74 21.45 7.55
CA VAL A 99 16.93 20.63 7.80
C VAL A 99 16.59 19.14 7.77
N PHE A 100 15.48 18.74 8.41
CA PHE A 100 15.01 17.36 8.39
C PHE A 100 14.76 16.86 6.96
N LEU A 101 13.99 17.60 6.16
CA LEU A 101 13.73 17.31 4.75
C LEU A 101 15.02 17.26 3.92
N ALA A 102 15.97 18.16 4.16
CA ALA A 102 17.24 18.17 3.44
C ALA A 102 18.06 16.90 3.68
N ILE A 103 18.14 16.41 4.92
CA ILE A 103 18.85 15.17 5.26
C ILE A 103 18.24 13.97 4.54
N LEU A 104 16.91 13.88 4.51
CA LEU A 104 16.19 12.78 3.86
C LEU A 104 16.29 12.85 2.33
N PHE A 105 16.18 14.06 1.77
CA PHE A 105 16.39 14.30 0.36
C PHE A 105 17.81 13.91 -0.10
N LEU A 106 18.83 14.14 0.74
CA LEU A 106 20.18 13.64 0.50
C LEU A 106 20.22 12.09 0.48
N GLY A 107 19.48 11.43 1.38
CA GLY A 107 19.32 9.97 1.36
C GLY A 107 18.68 9.47 0.06
N LEU A 108 17.65 10.15 -0.44
CA LEU A 108 17.03 9.87 -1.75
C LEU A 108 18.04 10.02 -2.89
N LEU A 109 18.75 11.16 -2.95
CA LEU A 109 19.74 11.42 -3.98
C LEU A 109 20.84 10.36 -3.99
N TYR A 110 21.31 9.95 -2.81
CA TYR A 110 22.27 8.87 -2.67
C TYR A 110 21.72 7.55 -3.21
N GLY A 111 20.50 7.16 -2.79
CA GLY A 111 19.84 5.94 -3.27
C GLY A 111 19.64 5.93 -4.79
N TRP A 112 19.32 7.08 -5.37
CA TRP A 112 19.24 7.25 -6.82
C TRP A 112 20.61 7.03 -7.48
N SER A 113 21.67 7.68 -6.97
CA SER A 113 23.02 7.55 -7.53
C SER A 113 23.54 6.10 -7.54
N GLN A 114 23.15 5.30 -6.55
CA GLN A 114 23.50 3.87 -6.43
C GLN A 114 22.66 2.96 -7.34
N GLY A 115 21.76 3.52 -8.16
CA GLY A 115 20.96 2.77 -9.11
C GLY A 115 19.75 2.06 -8.50
N ALA A 116 19.36 2.37 -7.26
CA ALA A 116 18.17 1.78 -6.61
C ALA A 116 16.86 2.07 -7.38
N LEU A 117 16.86 3.13 -8.20
CA LEU A 117 15.73 3.55 -9.03
C LEU A 117 15.88 3.16 -10.51
N ARG A 118 16.94 2.45 -10.90
CA ARG A 118 17.19 2.11 -12.30
C ARG A 118 16.26 0.97 -12.72
N ARG A 119 15.37 1.22 -13.69
CA ARG A 119 14.62 0.15 -14.37
C ARG A 119 15.61 -0.68 -15.18
N GLN A 120 15.92 -1.89 -14.71
CA GLN A 120 16.54 -2.97 -15.48
C GLN A 120 15.48 -3.99 -15.89
#